data_AF-A0A3B8XS90-F1
#
_entry.id   AF-A0A3B8XS90-F1
#
_cell.length_a   1.000
_cell.length_b   1.000
_cell.length_c   1.000
_cell.angle_alpha   90.00
_cell.angle_beta   90.00
_cell.angle_gamma   90.00
#
_symmetry.space_group_name_H-M   'P 1'
#
loop_
_entity.id
_entity.type
_entity.pdbx_description
1 polymer ?
#
loop_
_entity_poly.entity_id
_entity_poly.type
_entity_poly.pdbx_seq_one_letter_code
_entity_poly.pdbx_strand_id
1 'polypeptide(L)' 'MLYIELMIVLSLTVVNGLLAMSELAIVSSRKARLDHMAKEGHRGARTALSLI' A
#
# COMPACT_ATOMS: atom_id res chain seq x y z
N MET A 1 -26.84 -17.94 -15.70
CA MET A 1 -27.00 -17.11 -14.50
C MET A 1 -25.75 -17.14 -13.64
N LEU A 2 -25.27 -18.31 -13.21
CA LEU A 2 -24.03 -18.47 -12.43
C LEU A 2 -22.79 -17.74 -13.00
N TYR A 3 -22.55 -17.80 -14.32
CA TYR A 3 -21.40 -17.13 -14.94
C TYR A 3 -21.39 -15.60 -14.77
N ILE A 4 -22.58 -14.98 -14.79
CA ILE A 4 -22.70 -13.51 -14.63
C ILE A 4 -22.44 -13.13 -13.17
N GLU A 5 -22.98 -13.89 -12.22
CA GLU A 5 -22.71 -13.69 -10.79
C GLU A 5 -21.22 -13.85 -10.47
N LEU A 6 -20.59 -14.89 -11.01
CA LEU A 6 -19.15 -15.12 -10.80
C LEU A 6 -18.31 -13.98 -11.39
N MET A 7 -18.67 -13.48 -12.57
CA MET A 7 -17.98 -12.33 -13.18
C MET A 7 -18.12 -11.05 -12.35
N ILE A 8 -19.30 -10.80 -11.80
CA ILE A 8 -19.55 -9.63 -10.95
C ILE A 8 -18.73 -9.74 -9.66
N VAL A 9 -18.77 -10.90 -8.99
CA VAL A 9 -18.01 -11.12 -7.75
C VAL A 9 -16.51 -10.99 -8.01
N LEU A 10 -15.96 -11.64 -9.06
CA LEU A 10 -14.55 -11.53 -9.42
C LEU A 10 -14.15 -10.08 -9.69
N SER A 11 -14.93 -9.36 -10.48
CA SER A 11 -14.67 -7.95 -10.80
C SER A 11 -14.64 -7.10 -9.52
N LEU A 12 -15.65 -7.23 -8.67
CA LEU A 12 -15.72 -6.51 -7.41
C LEU A 12 -14.58 -6.88 -6.46
N THR A 13 -14.16 -8.14 -6.39
CA THR A 13 -13.01 -8.57 -5.58
C THR A 13 -11.71 -7.95 -6.08
N VAL A 14 -11.47 -7.95 -7.39
CA VAL A 14 -10.28 -7.33 -7.98
C VAL A 14 -10.28 -5.82 -7.74
N VAL A 15 -11.41 -5.15 -7.98
CA VAL A 15 -11.54 -3.70 -7.74
C VAL A 15 -11.32 -3.37 -6.28
N ASN A 16 -11.93 -4.09 -5.33
CA ASN A 16 -11.70 -3.88 -3.90
C ASN A 16 -10.24 -4.16 -3.50
N GLY A 17 -9.61 -5.20 -4.07
CA GLY A 17 -8.20 -5.50 -3.84
C GLY A 17 -7.27 -4.40 -4.34
N LEU A 18 -7.54 -3.86 -5.54
CA LEU A 18 -6.76 -2.75 -6.12
C LEU A 18 -6.95 -1.44 -5.33
N LEU A 19 -8.17 -1.15 -4.90
CA LEU A 19 -8.46 0.04 -4.08
C LEU A 19 -7.82 -0.06 -2.70
N ALA A 20 -7.91 -1.22 -2.02
CA ALA A 20 -7.23 -1.46 -0.75
C ALA A 20 -5.71 -1.38 -0.87
N MET A 21 -5.15 -1.88 -1.98
CA MET A 21 -3.72 -1.79 -2.25
C MET A 21 -3.27 -0.34 -2.52
N SER A 22 -4.13 0.52 -3.07
CA SER A 22 -3.80 1.93 -3.34
C SER A 22 -3.59 2.73 -2.05
N GLU A 23 -4.42 2.49 -1.02
CA GLU A 23 -4.25 3.11 0.30
C GLU A 23 -2.98 2.61 1.00
N LEU A 24 -2.71 1.31 0.94
CA LEU A 24 -1.47 0.72 1.46
C LEU A 24 -0.23 1.17 0.68
N ALA A 25 -0.32 1.36 -0.63
CA ALA A 25 0.76 1.88 -1.46
C ALA A 25 1.07 3.34 -1.10
N ILE A 26 0.06 4.16 -0.83
CA ILE A 26 0.24 5.56 -0.40
C ILE A 26 0.90 5.64 0.98
N VAL A 27 0.49 4.82 1.95
CA VAL A 27 1.08 4.81 3.29
C VAL A 27 2.48 4.18 3.27
N SER A 28 2.67 3.08 2.54
CA SER A 28 3.99 2.45 2.39
C SER A 28 4.96 3.30 1.58
N SER A 29 4.51 4.13 0.62
CA SER A 29 5.40 5.04 -0.11
C SER A 29 6.11 6.03 0.83
N ARG A 30 5.39 6.55 1.84
CA ARG A 30 5.98 7.44 2.85
C ARG A 30 6.97 6.68 3.72
N LYS A 31 6.62 5.46 4.15
CA LYS A 31 7.49 4.61 4.98
C LYS A 31 8.72 4.12 4.21
N ALA A 32 8.58 3.71 2.95
CA ALA A 32 9.63 3.25 2.06
C ALA A 32 10.61 4.37 1.68
N ARG A 33 10.11 5.58 1.43
CA ARG A 33 10.96 6.75 1.16
C ARG A 33 11.78 7.13 2.39
N LEU A 34 11.17 7.05 3.56
CA LEU A 34 11.84 7.33 4.83
C LEU A 34 12.84 6.20 5.20
N ASP A 35 12.51 4.95 4.88
CA ASP A 35 13.40 3.79 5.04
C ASP A 35 14.62 3.90 4.12
N HIS A 36 14.43 4.38 2.89
CA HIS A 36 15.52 4.68 1.96
C HIS A 36 16.45 5.77 2.51
N MET A 37 15.89 6.89 3.00
CA MET A 37 16.69 7.96 3.61
C MET A 37 17.43 7.51 4.89
N ALA A 38 16.81 6.63 5.68
CA ALA A 38 17.42 6.02 6.85
C ALA A 38 18.59 5.08 6.48
N LYS A 39 18.46 4.31 5.39
CA LYS A 39 19.54 3.47 4.84
C LYS A 39 20.71 4.30 4.29
N GLU A 40 20.43 5.48 3.73
CA GLU A 40 21.46 6.43 3.29
C GLU A 40 22.17 7.17 4.45
N GLY A 41 21.85 6.86 5.71
CA GLY A 41 22.56 7.38 6.88
C GLY A 41 22.02 8.69 7.45
N HIS A 42 20.85 9.16 6.99
CA HIS A 42 20.22 10.35 7.56
C HIS A 42 19.70 10.07 8.97
N ARG A 43 20.41 10.58 9.98
CA ARG A 43 20.14 10.35 11.41
C ARG A 43 18.71 10.72 11.84
N GLY A 44 18.11 11.72 11.21
CA GLY A 44 16.73 12.14 11.47
C GLY A 44 15.67 11.24 10.84
N ALA A 45 16.00 10.51 9.77
CA ALA A 45 15.04 9.65 9.07
C ALA A 45 14.63 8.43 9.90
N ARG A 46 15.57 7.83 10.67
CA ARG A 46 15.26 6.74 11.61
C ARG A 46 14.27 7.18 12.70
N THR A 47 14.48 8.36 13.28
CA THR A 47 13.59 8.88 14.32
C THR A 47 12.20 9.19 13.75
N ALA A 48 12.14 9.80 12.57
CA ALA A 48 10.86 10.04 11.89
C ALA A 48 10.13 8.74 11.52
N LEU A 49 10.87 7.68 11.17
CA LEU A 49 10.30 6.35 10.86
C LEU A 49 9.77 5.63 12.09
N SER A 50 10.35 5.88 13.27
CA SER A 50 9.82 5.37 14.53
C SER A 50 8.54 6.07 15.00
N LEU A 51 8.22 7.24 14.44
CA LEU A 51 7.05 8.04 14.79
C LEU A 51 5.82 7.77 13.90
N ILE A 52 5.97 6.96 12.83
CA ILE A 52 4.91 6.55 11.87
C ILE A 52 4.61 5.06 12.00
#